data_AF-A0A925NU94-F1
#
_entry.id   AF-A0A925NU94-F1
#
_cell.length_a   1.000
_cell.length_b   1.000
_cell.length_c   1.000
_cell.angle_alpha   90.00
_cell.angle_beta   90.00
_cell.angle_gamma   90.00
#
_symmetry.space_group_name_H-M   'P 1'
#
loop_
_entity.id
_entity.type
_entity.pdbx_description
1 polymer ?
#
loop_
_entity_poly.entity_id
_entity_poly.type
_entity_poly.pdbx_seq_one_letter_code
_entity_poly.pdbx_strand_id
1 'polypeptide(L)'
;MESRLISFLGLVVMLLLAWAVSLNRKRFPWRTVLSGLALQLLFAVLILKTSFGRTVFQLAQTAVTRLIGFANDGASMVFGPLAQAEVLGKSFGPGNSLILAITVTATIILVSALSALLYHWGVLQRVVRGVAWVMERAMRTSGSESLSAAANIFMGQTEAPLVIKPYLARLTQSEVLAVMIGGMATIAGGVLAVYVQFGEQAGRTDMAGHLLTASVMSAPAALLISKIILPETELSETAGGAAASVEKTSTNSIDALCHGA
;
A
#
# COMPACT_ATOMS: atom_id res chain seq x y z
N MET A 1 -5.61 -31.00 2.01
CA MET A 1 -6.77 -30.48 1.26
C MET A 1 -7.68 -29.66 2.16
N GLU A 2 -7.85 -30.09 3.42
CA GLU A 2 -8.65 -29.43 4.46
C GLU A 2 -8.30 -27.94 4.66
N SER A 3 -7.02 -27.57 4.80
CA SER A 3 -6.64 -26.16 5.01
C SER A 3 -7.08 -25.23 3.87
N ARG A 4 -7.11 -25.71 2.62
CA ARG A 4 -7.56 -24.92 1.47
C ARG A 4 -9.07 -24.71 1.48
N LEU A 5 -9.82 -25.72 1.91
CA LEU A 5 -11.26 -25.62 2.08
C LEU A 5 -11.62 -24.63 3.19
N ILE A 6 -10.88 -24.66 4.31
CA ILE A 6 -11.04 -23.70 5.40
C ILE A 6 -10.73 -22.27 4.92
N SER A 7 -9.66 -22.05 4.16
CA SER A 7 -9.36 -20.73 3.59
C SER A 7 -10.45 -20.24 2.64
N PHE A 8 -11.00 -21.12 1.80
CA PHE A 8 -12.10 -20.77 0.91
C PHE A 8 -13.38 -20.43 1.69
N LEU A 9 -13.72 -21.23 2.71
CA LEU A 9 -14.85 -20.96 3.58
C LEU A 9 -14.66 -19.62 4.33
N GLY A 10 -13.45 -19.34 4.81
CA GLY A 10 -13.10 -18.07 5.44
C GLY A 10 -13.35 -16.88 4.53
N LEU A 11 -12.96 -16.97 3.25
CA LEU A 11 -13.25 -15.94 2.25
C LEU A 11 -14.77 -15.71 2.10
N VAL A 12 -15.55 -16.79 1.99
CA VAL A 12 -17.02 -16.70 1.89
C VAL A 12 -17.61 -16.05 3.15
N VAL A 13 -17.15 -16.44 4.33
CA VAL A 13 -17.60 -15.86 5.61
C VAL A 13 -17.27 -14.36 5.68
N MET A 14 -16.09 -13.93 5.26
CA MET A 14 -15.74 -12.50 5.23
C MET A 14 -16.65 -11.69 4.30
N LEU A 15 -16.99 -12.24 3.13
CA LEU A 15 -17.95 -11.61 2.21
C LEU A 15 -19.37 -11.56 2.80
N LEU A 16 -19.79 -12.62 3.49
CA LEU A 16 -21.09 -12.68 4.18
C LEU A 16 -21.17 -11.68 5.34
N LEU A 17 -20.09 -11.50 6.11
CA LEU A 17 -20.02 -10.51 7.17
C LEU A 17 -20.11 -9.08 6.60
N ALA A 18 -19.37 -8.79 5.52
CA ALA A 18 -19.47 -7.51 4.82
C ALA A 18 -20.90 -7.26 4.29
N TRP A 19 -21.54 -8.29 3.75
CA TRP A 19 -22.93 -8.20 3.27
C TRP A 19 -23.94 -8.04 4.42
N ALA A 20 -23.70 -8.67 5.56
CA ALA A 20 -24.57 -8.58 6.74
C ALA A 20 -24.62 -7.15 7.29
N VAL A 21 -23.50 -6.43 7.28
CA VAL A 21 -23.42 -5.02 7.70
C VAL A 21 -23.71 -4.02 6.56
N SER A 22 -24.06 -4.50 5.36
CA SER A 22 -24.34 -3.64 4.22
C SER A 22 -25.57 -2.76 4.43
N LEU A 23 -25.46 -1.46 4.10
CA LEU A 23 -26.58 -0.52 4.15
C LEU A 23 -27.66 -0.84 3.10
N ASN A 24 -27.30 -1.45 1.97
CA ASN A 24 -28.25 -1.75 0.90
C ASN A 24 -28.02 -3.15 0.31
N ARG A 25 -28.51 -4.17 1.03
CA ARG A 25 -28.38 -5.58 0.65
C ARG A 25 -28.98 -5.95 -0.71
N LYS A 26 -29.90 -5.14 -1.24
CA LYS A 26 -30.56 -5.39 -2.54
C LYS A 26 -29.68 -5.01 -3.73
N ARG A 27 -28.76 -4.05 -3.57
CA ARG A 27 -27.84 -3.57 -4.62
C ARG A 27 -26.45 -4.18 -4.48
N PHE A 28 -26.36 -5.50 -4.54
CA PHE A 28 -25.06 -6.17 -4.45
C PHE A 28 -24.19 -5.92 -5.70
N PRO A 29 -22.95 -5.38 -5.58
CA PRO A 29 -22.12 -5.02 -6.72
C PRO A 29 -21.38 -6.23 -7.28
N TRP A 30 -22.11 -7.16 -7.91
CA TRP A 30 -21.59 -8.43 -8.43
C TRP A 30 -20.32 -8.29 -9.27
N ARG A 31 -20.30 -7.32 -10.18
CA ARG A 31 -19.14 -7.12 -11.05
C ARG A 31 -17.90 -6.70 -10.27
N THR A 32 -18.02 -5.77 -9.34
CA THR A 32 -16.91 -5.30 -8.49
C THR A 32 -16.39 -6.42 -7.59
N VAL A 33 -17.28 -7.22 -6.99
CA VAL A 33 -16.88 -8.33 -6.12
C VAL A 33 -16.16 -9.42 -6.92
N LEU A 34 -16.76 -9.90 -8.02
CA LEU A 34 -16.17 -10.96 -8.83
C LEU A 34 -14.83 -10.53 -9.46
N SER A 35 -14.75 -9.31 -9.99
CA SER A 35 -13.51 -8.79 -10.56
C SER A 35 -12.45 -8.50 -9.50
N GLY A 36 -12.82 -7.99 -8.33
CA GLY A 36 -11.90 -7.78 -7.21
C GLY A 36 -11.28 -9.09 -6.72
N LEU A 37 -12.10 -10.13 -6.53
CA LEU A 37 -11.62 -11.48 -6.20
C LEU A 37 -10.76 -12.08 -7.32
N ALA A 38 -11.16 -11.90 -8.58
CA ALA A 38 -10.39 -12.38 -9.71
C ALA A 38 -9.03 -11.68 -9.82
N LEU A 39 -8.97 -10.36 -9.61
CA LEU A 39 -7.72 -9.59 -9.57
C LEU A 39 -6.81 -10.07 -8.44
N GLN A 40 -7.34 -10.27 -7.23
CA GLN A 40 -6.56 -10.81 -6.11
C GLN A 40 -6.00 -12.19 -6.41
N LEU A 41 -6.84 -13.11 -6.92
CA LEU A 41 -6.40 -14.47 -7.26
C LEU A 41 -5.39 -14.45 -8.41
N LEU A 42 -5.59 -13.60 -9.41
CA LEU A 42 -4.67 -13.42 -10.53
C LEU A 42 -3.31 -12.93 -10.02
N PHE A 43 -3.29 -11.87 -9.20
CA PHE A 43 -2.06 -11.37 -8.60
C PHE A 43 -1.40 -12.40 -7.70
N ALA A 44 -2.17 -13.10 -6.86
CA ALA A 44 -1.64 -14.16 -6.00
C ALA A 44 -0.98 -15.27 -6.82
N VAL A 45 -1.62 -15.74 -7.90
CA VAL A 45 -1.04 -16.78 -8.76
C VAL A 45 0.17 -16.25 -9.53
N LEU A 46 0.08 -15.06 -10.13
CA LEU A 46 1.15 -14.47 -10.91
C LEU A 46 2.39 -14.23 -10.05
N ILE A 47 2.20 -13.69 -8.85
CA ILE A 47 3.30 -13.31 -7.97
C ILE A 47 3.83 -14.54 -7.18
N LEU A 48 2.96 -15.34 -6.55
CA LEU A 48 3.39 -16.43 -5.65
C LEU A 48 3.75 -17.74 -6.36
N LYS A 49 3.17 -18.05 -7.54
CA LYS A 49 3.42 -19.34 -8.22
C LYS A 49 4.39 -19.28 -9.39
N THR A 50 4.52 -18.14 -10.07
CA THR A 50 5.33 -18.08 -11.29
C THR A 50 6.82 -17.85 -10.99
N SER A 51 7.70 -18.22 -11.93
CA SER A 51 9.12 -17.89 -11.87
C SER A 51 9.35 -16.39 -11.97
N PHE A 52 8.57 -15.69 -12.81
CA PHE A 52 8.60 -14.24 -12.94
C PHE A 52 8.29 -13.53 -11.62
N GLY A 53 7.24 -13.98 -10.92
CA GLY A 53 6.86 -13.45 -9.61
C GLY A 53 7.99 -13.58 -8.58
N ARG A 54 8.67 -14.73 -8.53
CA ARG A 54 9.86 -14.94 -7.69
C ARG A 54 11.00 -13.96 -8.01
N THR A 55 11.24 -13.65 -9.27
CA THR A 55 12.25 -12.65 -9.65
C THR A 55 11.86 -11.25 -9.17
N VAL A 56 10.60 -10.86 -9.36
CA VAL A 56 10.08 -9.56 -8.86
C VAL A 56 10.20 -9.48 -7.34
N PHE A 57 9.86 -10.57 -6.64
CA PHE A 57 10.03 -10.69 -5.18
C PHE A 57 11.47 -10.47 -4.72
N GLN A 58 12.42 -11.17 -5.34
CA GLN A 58 13.84 -11.06 -4.98
C GLN A 58 14.37 -9.65 -5.25
N LEU A 59 13.94 -9.04 -6.35
CA LEU A 59 14.31 -7.67 -6.68
C LEU A 59 13.74 -6.67 -5.67
N ALA A 60 12.48 -6.82 -5.28
CA ALA A 60 11.85 -6.01 -4.25
C ALA A 60 12.53 -6.18 -2.87
N GLN A 61 12.81 -7.43 -2.46
CA GLN A 61 13.53 -7.73 -1.22
C GLN A 61 14.91 -7.07 -1.22
N THR A 62 15.66 -7.20 -2.31
CA THR A 62 16.99 -6.58 -2.44
C THR A 62 16.92 -5.06 -2.38
N ALA A 63 15.93 -4.46 -3.06
CA ALA A 63 15.72 -3.02 -3.04
C ALA A 63 15.41 -2.50 -1.62
N VAL A 64 14.47 -3.15 -0.92
CA VAL A 64 14.10 -2.77 0.46
C VAL A 64 15.28 -2.95 1.41
N THR A 65 16.01 -4.07 1.32
CA THR A 65 17.18 -4.34 2.17
C THR A 65 18.27 -3.28 1.96
N ARG A 66 18.55 -2.91 0.71
CA ARG A 66 19.51 -1.83 0.40
C ARG A 66 19.05 -0.48 0.91
N LEU A 67 17.76 -0.18 0.79
CA LEU A 67 17.19 1.07 1.28
C LEU A 67 17.30 1.16 2.81
N ILE A 68 17.05 0.06 3.52
CA ILE A 68 17.29 -0.05 4.97
C ILE A 68 18.78 0.19 5.28
N GLY A 69 19.69 -0.38 4.49
CA GLY A 69 21.13 -0.12 4.60
C GLY A 69 21.48 1.36 4.51
N PHE A 70 20.98 2.06 3.48
CA PHE A 70 21.19 3.51 3.33
C PHE A 70 20.56 4.33 4.47
N ALA A 71 19.41 3.91 4.99
CA ALA A 71 18.80 4.55 6.15
C ALA A 71 19.68 4.40 7.39
N ASN A 72 20.30 3.23 7.59
CA ASN A 72 21.21 2.98 8.70
C ASN A 72 22.51 3.79 8.59
N ASP A 73 23.02 3.98 7.38
CA ASP A 73 24.19 4.84 7.14
C ASP A 73 23.87 6.30 7.51
N GLY A 74 22.71 6.80 7.07
CA GLY A 74 22.22 8.14 7.43
C GLY A 74 21.97 8.30 8.93
N ALA A 75 21.35 7.30 9.56
CA ALA A 75 21.12 7.28 11.01
C ALA A 75 22.44 7.27 11.78
N SER A 76 23.45 6.52 11.32
CA SER A 76 24.78 6.47 11.92
C SER A 76 25.53 7.79 11.78
N MET A 77 25.32 8.52 10.69
CA MET A 77 25.88 9.87 10.52
C MET A 77 25.28 10.87 11.53
N VAL A 78 23.98 10.78 11.81
CA VAL A 78 23.28 11.74 12.70
C VAL A 78 23.41 11.36 14.18
N PHE A 79 23.20 10.08 14.51
CA PHE A 79 23.10 9.57 15.88
C PHE A 79 24.35 8.78 16.33
N GLY A 80 25.33 8.59 15.45
CA GLY A 80 26.59 7.93 15.78
C GLY A 80 26.39 6.50 16.27
N PRO A 81 27.05 6.09 17.38
CA PRO A 81 26.97 4.72 17.91
C PRO A 81 25.56 4.27 18.31
N LEU A 82 24.62 5.20 18.54
CA LEU A 82 23.25 4.88 18.93
C LEU A 82 22.42 4.30 17.77
N ALA A 83 22.87 4.44 16.52
CA ALA A 83 22.24 3.79 15.37
C ALA A 83 22.90 2.45 15.01
N GLN A 84 24.02 2.10 15.65
CA GLN A 84 24.81 0.92 15.30
C GLN A 84 24.40 -0.28 16.14
N ALA A 85 23.70 -1.23 15.50
CA ALA A 85 23.21 -2.42 16.17
C ALA A 85 24.30 -3.26 16.84
N GLU A 86 25.51 -3.31 16.26
CA GLU A 86 26.66 -4.02 16.84
C GLU A 86 27.15 -3.39 18.14
N VAL A 87 27.16 -2.07 18.24
CA VAL A 87 27.60 -1.35 19.44
C VAL A 87 26.56 -1.48 20.55
N LEU A 88 25.28 -1.38 20.19
CA LEU A 88 24.16 -1.58 21.11
C LEU A 88 24.10 -3.01 21.63
N GLY A 89 24.27 -4.01 20.75
CA GLY A 89 24.27 -5.42 21.14
C GLY A 89 25.39 -5.78 22.13
N LYS A 90 26.57 -5.15 21.98
CA LYS A 90 27.69 -5.30 22.94
C LYS A 90 27.43 -4.63 24.29
N SER A 91 26.68 -3.53 24.31
CA SER A 91 26.48 -2.72 25.51
C SER A 91 25.21 -3.08 26.30
N PHE A 92 24.12 -3.43 25.61
CA PHE A 92 22.79 -3.68 26.18
C PHE A 92 22.32 -5.15 26.04
N GLY A 93 23.16 -6.01 25.46
CA GLY A 93 22.87 -7.43 25.23
C GLY A 93 22.24 -7.71 23.86
N PRO A 94 22.31 -8.96 23.37
CA PRO A 94 21.90 -9.35 22.02
C PRO A 94 20.41 -9.16 21.70
N GLY A 95 19.56 -8.95 22.71
CA GLY A 95 18.13 -8.65 22.54
C GLY A 95 17.78 -7.16 22.44
N ASN A 96 18.72 -6.25 22.74
CA ASN A 96 18.51 -4.80 22.80
C ASN A 96 19.35 -4.04 21.76
N SER A 97 19.69 -4.69 20.66
CA SER A 97 20.54 -4.12 19.60
C SER A 97 19.83 -3.10 18.70
N LEU A 98 18.57 -2.73 18.99
CA LEU A 98 17.78 -1.83 18.15
C LEU A 98 17.11 -0.75 19.01
N ILE A 99 17.48 0.51 18.78
CA ILE A 99 16.70 1.64 19.29
C ILE A 99 15.64 1.98 18.25
N LEU A 100 14.41 1.54 18.51
CA LEU A 100 13.26 1.70 17.62
C LEU A 100 13.15 3.15 17.14
N ALA A 101 13.17 4.11 18.06
CA ALA A 101 13.02 5.54 17.75
C ALA A 101 14.07 6.10 16.77
N ILE A 102 15.24 5.48 16.65
CA ILE A 102 16.31 5.93 15.77
C ILE A 102 16.22 5.19 14.43
N THR A 103 16.27 3.86 14.46
CA THR A 103 16.38 3.04 13.24
C THR A 103 15.10 3.08 12.40
N VAL A 104 13.93 3.00 13.05
CA VAL A 104 12.62 3.00 12.37
C VAL A 104 12.36 4.38 11.78
N THR A 105 12.55 5.43 12.57
CA THR A 105 12.30 6.81 12.12
C THR A 105 13.20 7.20 10.96
N ALA A 106 14.49 6.85 11.00
CA ALA A 106 15.40 7.11 9.88
C ALA A 106 14.97 6.38 8.60
N THR A 107 14.48 5.15 8.72
CA THR A 107 13.94 4.39 7.59
C THR A 107 12.68 5.07 7.02
N ILE A 108 11.76 5.51 7.88
CA ILE A 108 10.54 6.22 7.47
C ILE A 108 10.90 7.51 6.72
N ILE A 109 11.78 8.35 7.29
CA ILE A 109 12.22 9.62 6.69
C ILE A 109 12.82 9.36 5.29
N LEU A 110 13.70 8.37 5.15
CA LEU A 110 14.32 8.06 3.86
C LEU A 110 13.29 7.62 2.81
N VAL A 111 12.35 6.74 3.19
CA VAL A 111 11.32 6.27 2.26
C VAL A 111 10.36 7.40 1.87
N SER A 112 9.99 8.28 2.81
CA SER A 112 9.12 9.43 2.54
C SER A 112 9.80 10.44 1.61
N ALA A 113 11.07 10.75 1.84
CA ALA A 113 11.86 11.60 0.95
C ALA A 113 11.99 11.00 -0.46
N LEU A 114 12.28 9.70 -0.56
CA LEU A 114 12.38 9.02 -1.85
C LEU A 114 11.02 8.98 -2.57
N SER A 115 9.94 8.73 -1.84
CA SER A 115 8.58 8.74 -2.39
C SER A 115 8.22 10.12 -2.94
N ALA A 116 8.54 11.19 -2.21
CA ALA A 116 8.35 12.57 -2.66
C ALA A 116 9.19 12.89 -3.91
N LEU A 117 10.43 12.39 -4.00
CA LEU A 117 11.27 12.53 -5.19
C LEU A 117 10.69 11.79 -6.40
N LEU A 118 10.29 10.52 -6.23
CA LEU A 118 9.65 9.72 -7.30
C LEU A 118 8.33 10.33 -7.76
N TYR A 119 7.63 11.00 -6.84
CA TYR A 119 6.47 11.82 -7.16
C TYR A 119 6.86 13.06 -7.98
N HIS A 120 7.87 13.82 -7.58
CA HIS A 120 8.33 14.97 -8.34
C HIS A 120 8.73 14.61 -9.79
N TRP A 121 9.38 13.46 -9.97
CA TRP A 121 9.78 12.94 -11.28
C TRP A 121 8.62 12.38 -12.13
N GLY A 122 7.42 12.20 -11.57
CA GLY A 122 6.29 11.66 -12.32
C GLY A 122 6.28 10.12 -12.40
N VAL A 123 7.25 9.42 -11.81
CA VAL A 123 7.36 7.95 -11.89
C VAL A 123 6.23 7.31 -11.12
N LEU A 124 6.03 7.75 -9.87
CA LEU A 124 5.01 7.20 -8.99
C LEU A 124 3.60 7.45 -9.56
N GLN A 125 3.35 8.63 -10.15
CA GLN A 125 2.07 8.94 -10.80
C GLN A 125 1.79 8.04 -12.00
N ARG A 126 2.79 7.70 -12.81
CA ARG A 126 2.59 6.78 -13.95
C ARG A 126 2.20 5.38 -13.47
N VAL A 127 2.89 4.88 -12.44
CA VAL A 127 2.58 3.57 -11.86
C VAL A 127 1.17 3.56 -11.24
N VAL A 128 0.87 4.54 -10.39
CA VAL A 128 -0.44 4.68 -9.74
C VAL A 128 -1.57 4.81 -10.76
N ARG A 129 -1.41 5.63 -11.80
CA ARG A 129 -2.40 5.74 -12.89
C ARG A 129 -2.59 4.43 -13.66
N GLY A 130 -1.52 3.68 -13.90
CA GLY A 130 -1.60 2.38 -14.56
C GLY A 130 -2.41 1.38 -13.74
N VAL A 131 -2.13 1.27 -12.43
CA VAL A 131 -2.88 0.38 -11.53
C VAL A 131 -4.33 0.84 -11.38
N ALA A 132 -4.56 2.14 -11.21
CA ALA A 132 -5.90 2.72 -11.12
C ALA A 132 -6.74 2.42 -12.36
N TRP A 133 -6.15 2.56 -13.56
CA TRP A 133 -6.81 2.26 -14.83
C TRP A 133 -7.24 0.79 -14.93
N VAL A 134 -6.38 -0.15 -14.49
CA VAL A 134 -6.73 -1.57 -14.45
C VAL A 134 -7.92 -1.81 -13.52
N MET A 135 -7.89 -1.23 -12.32
CA MET A 135 -8.97 -1.38 -11.34
C MET A 135 -10.28 -0.75 -11.82
N GLU A 136 -10.25 0.48 -12.33
CA GLU A 136 -11.40 1.19 -12.89
C GLU A 136 -12.09 0.36 -13.98
N ARG A 137 -11.29 -0.20 -14.91
CA ARG A 137 -11.80 -0.98 -16.04
C ARG A 137 -12.38 -2.33 -15.61
N ALA A 138 -11.68 -3.03 -14.70
CA ALA A 138 -12.07 -4.34 -14.23
C ALA A 138 -13.29 -4.27 -13.30
N MET A 139 -13.23 -3.38 -12.30
CA MET A 139 -14.16 -3.29 -11.18
C MET A 139 -15.32 -2.31 -11.41
N ARG A 140 -15.24 -1.44 -12.44
CA ARG A 140 -16.19 -0.33 -12.70
C ARG A 140 -16.37 0.60 -11.49
N THR A 141 -15.31 0.76 -10.72
CA THR A 141 -15.19 1.79 -9.69
C THR A 141 -14.93 3.15 -10.33
N SER A 142 -15.15 4.24 -9.60
CA SER A 142 -14.87 5.57 -10.12
C SER A 142 -13.37 5.83 -10.26
N GLY A 143 -13.02 6.83 -11.07
CA GLY A 143 -11.62 7.20 -11.27
C GLY A 143 -10.94 7.68 -9.98
N SER A 144 -11.65 8.44 -9.13
CA SER A 144 -11.10 8.96 -7.87
C SER A 144 -10.80 7.85 -6.87
N GLU A 145 -11.75 6.95 -6.60
CA GLU A 145 -11.55 5.88 -5.62
C GLU A 145 -10.52 4.85 -6.11
N SER A 146 -10.49 4.57 -7.42
CA SER A 146 -9.49 3.67 -8.02
C SER A 146 -8.10 4.27 -7.96
N LEU A 147 -7.98 5.59 -8.19
CA LEU A 147 -6.70 6.31 -8.07
C LEU A 147 -6.20 6.36 -6.63
N SER A 148 -7.09 6.60 -5.67
CA SER A 148 -6.75 6.58 -4.25
C SER A 148 -6.36 5.18 -3.77
N ALA A 149 -7.11 4.14 -4.15
CA ALA A 149 -6.78 2.75 -3.84
C ALA A 149 -5.43 2.32 -4.45
N ALA A 150 -5.13 2.76 -5.67
CA ALA A 150 -3.84 2.50 -6.31
C ALA A 150 -2.69 3.24 -5.62
N ALA A 151 -2.92 4.49 -5.20
CA ALA A 151 -1.95 5.27 -4.46
C ALA A 151 -1.62 4.65 -3.10
N ASN A 152 -2.63 4.13 -2.39
CA ASN A 152 -2.52 3.45 -1.09
C ASN A 152 -1.63 2.19 -1.11
N ILE A 153 -1.31 1.62 -2.28
CA ILE A 153 -0.33 0.52 -2.39
C ILE A 153 1.07 0.99 -1.97
N PHE A 154 1.38 2.26 -2.21
CA PHE A 154 2.72 2.85 -2.03
C PHE A 154 2.73 3.94 -0.95
N MET A 155 1.68 4.74 -0.91
CA MET A 155 1.51 5.90 -0.03
C MET A 155 0.68 5.55 1.21
N GLY A 156 0.82 6.35 2.26
CA GLY A 156 0.02 6.20 3.47
C GLY A 156 -1.43 6.70 3.31
N GLN A 157 -2.27 6.33 4.28
CA GLN A 157 -3.68 6.71 4.36
C GLN A 157 -3.95 8.23 4.34
N THR A 158 -2.96 9.05 4.75
CA THR A 158 -3.05 10.52 4.73
C THR A 158 -2.57 11.14 3.41
N GLU A 159 -1.73 10.43 2.67
CA GLU A 159 -1.08 10.92 1.45
C GLU A 159 -1.84 10.49 0.19
N ALA A 160 -2.33 9.25 0.14
CA ALA A 160 -3.06 8.73 -1.00
C ALA A 160 -4.32 9.56 -1.36
N PRO A 161 -5.10 10.10 -0.39
CA PRO A 161 -6.22 10.99 -0.73
C PRO A 161 -5.79 12.31 -1.38
N LEU A 162 -4.57 12.79 -1.15
CA LEU A 162 -4.07 14.03 -1.77
C LEU A 162 -3.95 13.90 -3.29
N VAL A 163 -3.78 12.67 -3.80
CA VAL A 163 -3.75 12.39 -5.24
C VAL A 163 -5.10 12.72 -5.90
N ILE A 164 -6.19 12.72 -5.13
CA ILE A 164 -7.54 13.06 -5.58
C ILE A 164 -8.08 14.34 -4.94
N LYS A 165 -7.20 15.19 -4.40
CA LYS A 165 -7.56 16.44 -3.70
C LYS A 165 -8.64 17.28 -4.41
N PRO A 166 -8.63 17.47 -5.75
CA PRO A 166 -9.66 18.26 -6.44
C PRO A 166 -11.08 17.65 -6.40
N TYR A 167 -11.16 16.35 -6.12
CA TYR A 167 -12.40 15.58 -6.11
C TYR A 167 -12.89 15.25 -4.69
N LEU A 168 -12.02 15.32 -3.67
CA LEU A 168 -12.34 14.92 -2.29
C LEU A 168 -13.64 15.55 -1.75
N ALA A 169 -13.84 16.85 -1.98
CA ALA A 169 -15.02 17.56 -1.48
C ALA A 169 -16.34 17.17 -2.18
N ARG A 170 -16.26 16.45 -3.31
CA ARG A 170 -17.37 16.09 -4.18
C ARG A 170 -17.54 14.58 -4.34
N LEU A 171 -16.86 13.80 -3.52
CA LEU A 171 -17.01 12.35 -3.48
C LEU A 171 -18.39 11.98 -2.94
N THR A 172 -18.96 10.91 -3.49
CA THR A 172 -20.16 10.28 -2.92
C THR A 172 -19.81 9.59 -1.59
N GLN A 173 -20.81 9.27 -0.78
CA GLN A 173 -20.58 8.57 0.49
C GLN A 173 -19.88 7.21 0.30
N SER A 174 -20.19 6.51 -0.79
CA SER A 174 -19.60 5.22 -1.14
C SER A 174 -18.14 5.36 -1.58
N GLU A 175 -17.80 6.42 -2.31
CA GLU A 175 -16.41 6.73 -2.66
C GLU A 175 -15.57 7.15 -1.44
N VAL A 176 -16.13 7.97 -0.54
CA VAL A 176 -15.45 8.35 0.72
C VAL A 176 -15.14 7.10 1.54
N LEU A 177 -16.12 6.19 1.69
CA LEU A 177 -15.90 4.93 2.41
C LEU A 177 -14.81 4.08 1.73
N ALA A 178 -14.79 4.02 0.41
CA ALA A 178 -13.76 3.30 -0.34
C ALA A 178 -12.35 3.87 -0.11
N VAL A 179 -12.21 5.20 -0.08
CA VAL A 179 -10.93 5.87 0.23
C VAL A 179 -10.48 5.55 1.66
N MET A 180 -11.39 5.60 2.63
CA MET A 180 -11.09 5.30 4.04
C MET A 180 -10.69 3.84 4.25
N ILE A 181 -11.49 2.89 3.72
CA ILE A 181 -11.18 1.46 3.81
C ILE A 181 -9.88 1.14 3.06
N GLY A 182 -9.65 1.78 1.91
CA GLY A 182 -8.40 1.69 1.15
C GLY A 182 -7.17 2.02 1.99
N GLY A 183 -7.20 3.15 2.70
CA GLY A 183 -6.09 3.56 3.56
C GLY A 183 -5.86 2.64 4.77
N MET A 184 -6.94 2.08 5.34
CA MET A 184 -6.85 1.18 6.49
C MET A 184 -6.47 -0.26 6.12
N ALA A 185 -6.67 -0.66 4.87
CA ALA A 185 -6.39 -2.01 4.38
C ALA A 185 -4.94 -2.19 3.88
N THR A 186 -4.21 -1.10 3.64
CA THR A 186 -2.84 -1.12 3.13
C THR A 186 -1.84 -0.58 4.15
N ILE A 187 -0.55 -0.71 3.84
CA ILE A 187 0.55 -0.12 4.61
C ILE A 187 1.35 0.82 3.72
N ALA A 188 1.81 1.93 4.29
CA ALA A 188 2.72 2.85 3.61
C ALA A 188 4.09 2.19 3.39
N GLY A 189 4.79 2.55 2.31
CA GLY A 189 6.13 2.04 2.01
C GLY A 189 7.14 2.25 3.15
N GLY A 190 7.03 3.37 3.89
CA GLY A 190 7.93 3.65 5.02
C GLY A 190 7.79 2.66 6.16
N VAL A 191 6.54 2.26 6.48
CA VAL A 191 6.26 1.28 7.54
C VAL A 191 6.52 -0.16 7.06
N LEU A 192 6.41 -0.43 5.75
CA LEU A 192 6.78 -1.72 5.17
C LEU A 192 8.24 -2.08 5.52
N ALA A 193 9.18 -1.15 5.32
CA ALA A 193 10.59 -1.40 5.61
C ALA A 193 10.86 -1.73 7.09
N VAL A 194 10.06 -1.17 8.00
CA VAL A 194 10.12 -1.47 9.44
C VAL A 194 9.66 -2.89 9.73
N TYR A 195 8.53 -3.30 9.16
CA TYR A 195 8.04 -4.66 9.32
C TYR A 195 8.99 -5.70 8.72
N VAL A 196 9.71 -5.36 7.65
CA VAL A 196 10.78 -6.22 7.12
C VAL A 196 11.89 -6.42 8.14
N GLN A 197 12.37 -5.35 8.78
CA GLN A 197 13.40 -5.44 9.82
C GLN A 197 12.95 -6.34 11.00
N PHE A 198 11.69 -6.19 11.45
CA PHE A 198 11.14 -7.06 12.49
C PHE A 198 11.03 -8.52 12.04
N GLY A 199 10.69 -8.75 10.76
CA GLY A 199 10.68 -10.08 10.16
C GLY A 199 12.05 -10.73 10.17
N GLU A 200 13.09 -10.00 9.75
CA GLU A 200 14.47 -10.46 9.73
C GLU A 200 14.97 -10.82 11.14
N GLN A 201 14.66 -10.01 12.15
CA GLN A 201 14.97 -10.31 13.55
C GLN A 201 14.28 -11.58 14.06
N ALA A 202 13.07 -11.85 13.58
CA ALA A 202 12.32 -13.07 13.89
C ALA A 202 12.74 -14.29 13.03
N GLY A 203 13.79 -14.16 12.19
CA GLY A 203 14.28 -15.24 11.32
C GLY A 203 13.50 -15.44 10.03
N ARG A 204 12.68 -14.46 9.61
CA ARG A 204 11.91 -14.49 8.35
C ARG A 204 12.51 -13.55 7.32
N THR A 205 13.18 -14.12 6.31
CA THR A 205 13.88 -13.36 5.26
C THR A 205 13.05 -13.08 4.01
N ASP A 206 11.83 -13.61 3.93
CA ASP A 206 10.89 -13.45 2.81
C ASP A 206 9.78 -12.42 3.08
N MET A 207 9.89 -11.68 4.18
CA MET A 207 8.87 -10.75 4.67
C MET A 207 8.58 -9.60 3.70
N ALA A 208 9.59 -8.98 3.07
CA ALA A 208 9.37 -7.82 2.20
C ALA A 208 8.53 -8.17 0.99
N GLY A 209 8.76 -9.37 0.46
CA GLY A 209 7.92 -9.92 -0.57
C GLY A 209 6.47 -10.03 -0.14
N HIS A 210 6.20 -10.81 0.91
CA HIS A 210 4.84 -11.04 1.38
C HIS A 210 4.10 -9.73 1.67
N LEU A 211 4.78 -8.75 2.27
CA LEU A 211 4.21 -7.43 2.55
C LEU A 211 3.90 -6.65 1.27
N LEU A 212 4.80 -6.65 0.27
CA LEU A 212 4.54 -6.00 -1.01
C LEU A 212 3.33 -6.63 -1.73
N THR A 213 3.25 -7.96 -1.70
CA THR A 213 2.13 -8.69 -2.31
C THR A 213 0.82 -8.41 -1.59
N ALA A 214 0.85 -8.39 -0.26
CA ALA A 214 -0.29 -8.02 0.57
C ALA A 214 -0.78 -6.60 0.23
N SER A 215 0.11 -5.61 0.15
CA SER A 215 -0.25 -4.23 -0.21
C SER A 215 -0.95 -4.14 -1.57
N VAL A 216 -0.43 -4.84 -2.59
CA VAL A 216 -1.04 -4.85 -3.94
C VAL A 216 -2.39 -5.55 -3.94
N MET A 217 -2.53 -6.68 -3.23
CA MET A 217 -3.79 -7.42 -3.14
C MET A 217 -4.84 -6.70 -2.29
N SER A 218 -4.42 -5.89 -1.32
CA SER A 218 -5.30 -5.10 -0.45
C SER A 218 -6.06 -4.01 -1.20
N ALA A 219 -5.50 -3.43 -2.28
CA ALA A 219 -6.21 -2.41 -3.06
C ALA A 219 -7.55 -2.90 -3.66
N PRO A 220 -7.61 -3.99 -4.45
CA PRO A 220 -8.88 -4.55 -4.89
C PRO A 220 -9.71 -5.14 -3.74
N ALA A 221 -9.08 -5.60 -2.64
CA ALA A 221 -9.80 -6.06 -1.44
C ALA A 221 -10.59 -4.94 -0.77
N ALA A 222 -9.96 -3.78 -0.60
CA ALA A 222 -10.58 -2.63 0.00
C ALA A 222 -11.77 -2.16 -0.84
N LEU A 223 -11.59 -2.06 -2.16
CA LEU A 223 -12.65 -1.65 -3.08
C LEU A 223 -13.82 -2.64 -3.11
N LEU A 224 -13.56 -3.95 -3.10
CA LEU A 224 -14.65 -4.92 -3.11
C LEU A 224 -15.43 -4.89 -1.79
N ILE A 225 -14.74 -4.80 -0.64
CA ILE A 225 -15.40 -4.78 0.68
C ILE A 225 -16.16 -3.46 0.87
N SER A 226 -15.57 -2.32 0.49
CA SER A 226 -16.24 -1.02 0.62
C SER A 226 -17.54 -0.98 -0.17
N LYS A 227 -17.54 -1.49 -1.40
CA LYS A 227 -18.74 -1.53 -2.25
C LYS A 227 -19.76 -2.54 -1.78
N ILE A 228 -19.37 -3.61 -1.09
CA ILE A 228 -20.35 -4.50 -0.43
C ILE A 228 -21.04 -3.77 0.72
N ILE A 229 -20.27 -3.08 1.58
CA ILE A 229 -20.80 -2.39 2.77
C ILE A 229 -21.69 -1.21 2.37
N LEU A 230 -21.22 -0.37 1.46
CA LEU A 230 -21.95 0.78 0.94
C LEU A 230 -21.91 0.79 -0.59
N PRO A 231 -22.86 0.11 -1.26
CA PRO A 231 -22.94 0.11 -2.72
C PRO A 231 -23.21 1.50 -3.27
N GLU A 232 -22.64 1.80 -4.45
CA GLU A 232 -22.82 3.09 -5.11
C GLU A 232 -24.28 3.32 -5.53
N THR A 233 -24.86 4.42 -5.08
CA THR A 233 -26.23 4.84 -5.44
C THR A 233 -26.28 6.15 -6.20
N GLU A 234 -25.23 6.95 -6.11
CA GLU A 234 -25.13 8.28 -6.70
C GLU A 234 -24.29 8.26 -7.98
N LEU A 235 -24.42 9.31 -8.81
CA LEU A 235 -23.60 9.48 -10.01
C LEU A 235 -22.30 10.16 -9.60
N SER A 236 -21.19 9.40 -9.66
CA SER A 236 -19.86 9.94 -9.42
C SER A 236 -19.44 10.91 -10.52
N GLU A 237 -18.84 12.04 -10.13
CA GLU A 237 -18.23 13.01 -11.04
C GLU A 237 -17.07 12.40 -11.84
N THR A 238 -16.40 11.39 -11.29
CA THR A 238 -15.22 10.73 -11.91
C THR A 238 -15.56 9.37 -12.51
N ALA A 239 -16.84 9.10 -12.79
CA ALA A 239 -17.29 7.84 -13.40
C ALA A 239 -16.67 7.55 -14.79
N GLY A 240 -16.17 8.58 -15.48
CA GLY A 240 -15.45 8.48 -16.76
C GLY A 240 -13.91 8.52 -16.64
N GLY A 241 -13.38 8.44 -15.42
CA GLY A 241 -11.96 8.52 -15.11
C GLY A 241 -11.57 9.83 -14.41
N ALA A 242 -10.53 9.77 -13.58
CA ALA A 242 -9.96 10.95 -12.91
C ALA A 242 -8.87 11.56 -13.79
N ALA A 243 -9.19 12.66 -14.46
CA ALA A 243 -8.27 13.35 -15.39
C ALA A 243 -7.36 14.40 -14.71
N ALA A 244 -7.61 14.75 -13.44
CA ALA A 244 -6.83 15.80 -12.79
C ALA A 244 -5.35 15.41 -12.66
N SER A 245 -4.48 16.24 -13.21
CA SER A 245 -3.06 16.24 -12.88
C SER A 245 -2.90 16.72 -11.44
N VAL A 246 -2.26 15.91 -10.60
CA VAL A 246 -1.85 16.39 -9.28
C VAL A 246 -0.78 17.44 -9.47
N GLU A 247 -0.98 18.59 -8.84
CA GLU A 247 -0.10 19.74 -8.92
C GLU A 247 1.29 19.35 -8.39
N LYS A 248 2.34 19.73 -9.11
CA LYS A 248 3.71 19.59 -8.59
C LYS A 248 3.90 20.65 -7.52
N THR A 249 4.04 20.22 -6.28
CA THR A 249 4.27 21.13 -5.14
C THR A 249 5.72 21.52 -4.96
N SER A 250 6.67 20.80 -5.56
CA SER A 250 8.11 21.04 -5.42
C SER A 250 8.74 21.60 -6.70
N THR A 251 9.70 22.50 -6.51
CA THR A 251 10.37 23.26 -7.57
C THR A 251 11.49 22.46 -8.23
N ASN A 252 12.21 21.65 -7.45
CA ASN A 252 13.31 20.82 -7.93
C ASN A 252 13.46 19.54 -7.09
N SER A 253 14.39 18.66 -7.49
CA SER A 253 14.63 17.37 -6.81
C SER A 253 15.03 17.51 -5.34
N ILE A 254 15.84 18.53 -5.00
CA ILE A 254 16.29 18.75 -3.61
C ILE A 254 15.13 19.25 -2.76
N ASP A 255 14.34 20.17 -3.29
CA ASP A 255 13.12 20.67 -2.67
C ASP A 255 12.12 19.55 -2.39
N ALA A 256 11.94 18.62 -3.34
CA ALA A 256 11.11 17.43 -3.14
C ALA A 256 11.63 16.51 -2.02
N LEU A 257 12.95 16.30 -1.96
CA LEU A 257 13.57 15.50 -0.91
C LEU A 257 13.37 16.14 0.47
N CYS A 258 13.60 17.45 0.58
CA CYS A 258 13.41 18.18 1.84
C CYS A 258 11.95 18.26 2.29
N HIS A 259 10.99 18.33 1.35
CA HIS A 259 9.57 18.31 1.69
C HIS A 259 9.06 16.94 2.16
N GLY A 260 9.68 15.86 1.68
CA GLY A 260 9.32 14.50 2.06
C GLY A 260 10.03 13.96 3.30
N ALA A 261 11.17 14.56 3.67
CA ALA A 261 11.94 14.22 4.88
C ALA A 261 11.36 14.90 6.13
#